data_AF-A0A6L4WYG3-F1
#
_entry.id   AF-A0A6L4WYG3-F1
#
_cell.length_a   1.000
_cell.length_b   1.000
_cell.length_c   1.000
_cell.angle_alpha   90.00
_cell.angle_beta   90.00
_cell.angle_gamma   90.00
#
_symmetry.space_group_name_H-M   'P 1'
#
loop_
_entity.id
_entity.type
_entity.pdbx_description
1 polymer ?
#
loop_
_entity_poly.entity_id
_entity_poly.type
_entity_poly.pdbx_seq_one_letter_code
_entity_poly.pdbx_strand_id
1 'polypeptide(L)'
;MNNTSSLTELLQSYDDEDLELVPPSGDDLDSPKRIERQLAEGVKRGQVWLASDYGCGIGSTADAVAADSDDADDLDDNSLYVLVAGVNTDDPRLVTVIPLSNDLRAETDDSLVIEQGSPLGEPMVAWPTIPAIIPVRLLYKPLKQFAPATVDAIVANDPAKADPADVVRQGETNEENDSPFVQNREDTIAILLKWHVMCAQLPKLHDGRKVTQHSKEELEAYADALETVLHLVPGQRLAVIRGKELTPEQQQQMTEAGFPESPYSKPVADDDYLIEVEQPLWRVAADAYASSGLPGDPRERLAYKAQFELAARVNGHGATAVRGALHKIANEVISAADK
;
A
#
# COMPACT_ATOMS: atom_id res chain seq x y z
N MET A 1 -50.85 -21.69 21.82
CA MET A 1 -51.40 -20.32 21.89
C MET A 1 -50.30 -19.43 22.44
N ASN A 2 -49.84 -18.55 21.56
CA ASN A 2 -49.13 -17.28 21.73
C ASN A 2 -47.98 -17.18 22.74
N ASN A 3 -46.78 -17.27 22.16
CA ASN A 3 -45.62 -16.48 22.53
C ASN A 3 -45.98 -14.99 22.59
N THR A 4 -45.62 -14.34 23.69
CA THR A 4 -45.23 -12.92 23.72
C THR A 4 -44.10 -12.82 24.74
N SER A 5 -42.90 -13.16 24.29
CA SER A 5 -41.66 -12.75 24.94
C SER A 5 -41.66 -11.23 25.03
N SER A 6 -41.29 -10.70 26.19
CA SER A 6 -41.32 -9.27 26.48
C SER A 6 -40.35 -8.53 25.56
N LEU A 7 -40.75 -7.34 25.08
CA LEU A 7 -39.88 -6.41 24.32
C LEU A 7 -38.56 -6.12 25.07
N THR A 8 -38.55 -6.29 26.39
CA THR A 8 -37.36 -6.13 27.24
C THR A 8 -36.40 -7.32 27.18
N GLU A 9 -36.87 -8.53 26.88
CA GLU A 9 -36.01 -9.72 26.73
C GLU A 9 -35.33 -9.76 25.35
N LEU A 10 -35.97 -9.15 24.33
CA LEU A 10 -35.39 -8.99 22.98
C LEU A 10 -34.36 -7.87 22.89
N LEU A 11 -34.31 -6.97 23.88
CA LEU A 11 -33.31 -5.90 24.01
C LEU A 11 -32.11 -6.30 24.87
N GLN A 12 -32.04 -7.54 25.37
CA GLN A 12 -30.92 -8.02 26.19
C GLN A 12 -30.06 -9.09 25.49
N SER A 13 -30.35 -9.43 24.22
CA SER A 13 -29.64 -10.49 23.50
C SER A 13 -28.81 -10.02 22.30
N TYR A 14 -28.82 -8.73 21.97
CA TYR A 14 -28.00 -8.12 20.92
C TYR A 14 -27.72 -6.66 21.28
N ASP A 15 -26.48 -6.21 21.09
CA ASP A 15 -25.92 -4.87 21.37
C ASP A 15 -25.42 -4.60 22.80
N ASP A 16 -24.37 -5.33 23.20
CA ASP A 16 -23.20 -4.71 23.86
C ASP A 16 -22.07 -5.76 23.93
N GLU A 17 -21.58 -6.19 22.75
CA GLU A 17 -20.20 -6.67 22.67
C GLU A 17 -19.30 -5.45 22.55
N ASP A 18 -18.79 -5.02 23.70
CA ASP A 18 -17.57 -4.22 23.93
C ASP A 18 -16.85 -3.70 22.68
N LEU A 19 -17.45 -2.73 21.98
CA LEU A 19 -16.68 -1.65 21.41
C LEU A 19 -16.21 -0.83 22.60
N GLU A 20 -15.04 -1.20 23.12
CA GLU A 20 -14.31 -0.42 24.11
C GLU A 20 -14.02 0.95 23.45
N LEU A 21 -14.97 1.88 23.62
CA LEU A 21 -14.81 3.31 23.40
C LEU A 21 -13.79 3.77 24.44
N VAL A 22 -12.52 3.50 24.14
CA VAL A 22 -11.40 4.10 24.85
C VAL A 22 -11.64 5.62 24.78
N PRO A 23 -11.88 6.28 25.91
CA PRO A 23 -12.06 7.73 25.90
C PRO A 23 -10.82 8.36 25.26
N PRO A 24 -10.95 9.36 24.38
CA PRO A 24 -9.81 9.99 23.73
C PRO A 24 -9.02 10.75 24.80
N SER A 25 -8.10 10.06 25.49
CA SER A 25 -7.02 10.70 26.22
C SER A 25 -6.09 11.32 25.17
N GLY A 26 -5.75 12.58 25.37
CA GLY A 26 -4.95 13.38 24.45
C GLY A 26 -3.73 12.62 23.90
N ASP A 27 -3.58 12.72 22.58
CA ASP A 27 -2.39 12.39 21.82
C ASP A 27 -1.97 10.91 21.74
N ASP A 28 -2.92 10.02 21.46
CA ASP A 28 -2.63 8.62 21.10
C ASP A 28 -2.20 8.45 19.63
N LEU A 29 -2.03 9.52 18.87
CA LEU A 29 -1.67 9.49 17.44
C LEU A 29 -0.37 8.71 17.18
N ASP A 30 0.57 8.74 18.12
CA ASP A 30 1.84 8.02 18.02
C ASP A 30 1.87 6.69 18.79
N SER A 31 0.74 6.27 19.36
CA SER A 31 0.66 5.01 20.11
C SER A 31 0.93 3.81 19.20
N PRO A 32 2.00 3.03 19.42
CA PRO A 32 2.34 1.89 18.57
C PRO A 32 1.23 0.85 18.49
N LYS A 33 0.58 0.56 19.63
CA LYS A 33 -0.55 -0.39 19.69
C LYS A 33 -1.75 0.06 18.85
N ARG A 34 -2.02 1.36 18.80
CA ARG A 34 -3.11 1.94 18.01
C ARG A 34 -2.80 1.83 16.53
N ILE A 35 -1.57 2.19 16.14
CA ILE A 35 -1.07 2.10 14.77
C ILE A 35 -1.12 0.64 14.29
N GLU A 36 -0.58 -0.31 15.06
CA GLU A 36 -0.62 -1.74 14.74
C GLU A 36 -2.05 -2.26 14.54
N ARG A 37 -2.99 -1.88 15.41
CA ARG A 37 -4.40 -2.25 15.27
C ARG A 37 -5.00 -1.70 13.98
N GLN A 38 -4.78 -0.42 13.67
CA GLN A 38 -5.30 0.19 12.45
C GLN A 38 -4.67 -0.39 11.17
N LEU A 39 -3.36 -0.69 11.19
CA LEU A 39 -2.70 -1.37 10.08
C LEU A 39 -3.30 -2.77 9.84
N ALA A 40 -3.66 -3.49 10.90
CA ALA A 40 -4.30 -4.80 10.80
C ALA A 40 -5.76 -4.75 10.29
N GLU A 41 -6.47 -3.66 10.58
CA GLU A 41 -7.83 -3.41 10.08
C GLU A 41 -7.89 -3.08 8.58
N GLY A 42 -6.78 -2.64 8.00
CA GLY A 42 -6.67 -2.24 6.61
C GLY A 42 -7.19 -0.82 6.33
N VAL A 43 -7.00 -0.41 5.08
CA VAL A 43 -7.36 0.94 4.61
C VAL A 43 -8.87 1.02 4.35
N LYS A 44 -9.51 2.07 4.86
CA LYS A 44 -10.97 2.29 4.78
C LYS A 44 -11.28 3.75 4.47
N ARG A 45 -12.45 3.98 3.85
CA ARG A 45 -13.01 5.31 3.63
C ARG A 45 -13.12 6.08 4.96
N GLY A 46 -12.79 7.37 4.93
CA GLY A 46 -12.90 8.28 6.05
C GLY A 46 -11.67 8.33 6.95
N GLN A 47 -10.74 7.40 6.79
CA GLN A 47 -9.46 7.42 7.50
C GLN A 47 -8.55 8.53 6.97
N VAL A 48 -7.82 9.15 7.88
CA VAL A 48 -6.73 10.08 7.61
C VAL A 48 -5.41 9.36 7.77
N TRP A 49 -4.51 9.55 6.82
CA TRP A 49 -3.19 8.94 6.79
C TRP A 49 -2.12 9.98 6.48
N LEU A 50 -0.89 9.74 6.93
CA LEU A 50 0.27 10.28 6.25
C LEU A 50 0.65 9.35 5.10
N ALA A 51 0.91 9.96 3.94
CA ALA A 51 1.34 9.30 2.72
C ALA A 51 2.71 9.83 2.30
N SER A 52 3.59 8.94 1.81
CA SER A 52 4.91 9.31 1.30
C SER A 52 5.43 8.24 0.34
N ASP A 53 6.14 8.66 -0.70
CA ASP A 53 6.84 7.77 -1.64
C ASP A 53 8.21 7.31 -1.14
N TYR A 54 8.71 7.85 -0.03
CA TYR A 54 9.90 7.33 0.64
C TYR A 54 9.71 5.84 0.97
N GLY A 55 10.71 5.00 0.70
CA GLY A 55 10.63 3.54 0.92
C GLY A 55 9.70 2.78 -0.03
N CYS A 56 8.92 3.45 -0.91
CA CYS A 56 7.90 2.75 -1.71
C CYS A 56 8.45 2.02 -2.95
N GLY A 57 9.76 2.12 -3.21
CA GLY A 57 10.55 1.10 -3.92
C GLY A 57 10.18 0.81 -5.37
N ILE A 58 9.39 1.65 -6.04
CA ILE A 58 9.12 1.48 -7.47
C ILE A 58 10.12 2.32 -8.27
N GLY A 59 11.19 1.67 -8.73
CA GLY A 59 12.12 2.27 -9.69
C GLY A 59 13.18 3.21 -9.12
N SER A 60 13.58 3.07 -7.85
CA SER A 60 14.78 3.76 -7.35
C SER A 60 16.01 3.24 -8.10
N THR A 61 16.42 3.97 -9.12
CA THR A 61 17.82 3.98 -9.54
C THR A 61 18.64 4.41 -8.34
N ALA A 62 19.80 3.77 -8.16
CA ALA A 62 20.72 3.87 -7.03
C ALA A 62 21.26 5.28 -6.69
N ASP A 63 20.65 6.35 -7.20
CA ASP A 63 20.98 7.75 -6.90
C ASP A 63 20.22 8.32 -5.68
N ALA A 64 19.32 7.56 -5.05
CA ALA A 64 18.69 7.97 -3.78
C ALA A 64 19.56 7.69 -2.54
N VAL A 65 20.83 7.30 -2.73
CA VAL A 65 21.77 6.93 -1.66
C VAL A 65 22.94 7.92 -1.63
N ALA A 66 22.69 9.16 -1.22
CA ALA A 66 23.68 10.06 -0.59
C ALA A 66 23.06 11.44 -0.30
N ALA A 67 22.11 11.51 0.62
CA ALA A 67 22.00 12.70 1.46
C ALA A 67 22.61 12.30 2.80
N ASP A 68 23.94 12.45 2.88
CA ASP A 68 24.73 12.40 4.11
C ASP A 68 24.51 13.71 4.87
N SER A 69 23.26 13.98 5.25
CA SER A 69 22.90 15.09 6.13
C SER A 69 22.68 14.52 7.53
N ASP A 70 23.58 14.87 8.45
CA ASP A 70 23.50 14.61 9.90
C ASP A 70 22.26 15.25 10.58
N ASP A 71 21.35 15.86 9.80
CA ASP A 71 20.07 16.38 10.24
C ASP A 71 18.96 15.37 9.90
N ALA A 72 18.59 14.56 10.88
CA ALA A 72 17.53 13.54 10.79
C ALA A 72 16.10 14.13 10.62
N ASP A 73 15.97 15.45 10.50
CA ASP A 73 14.70 16.17 10.43
C ASP A 73 14.24 16.48 8.99
N ASP A 74 15.08 16.26 7.95
CA ASP A 74 14.77 16.57 6.54
C ASP A 74 14.24 15.37 5.72
N LEU A 75 14.03 14.19 6.34
CA LEU A 75 13.59 12.98 5.64
C LEU A 75 12.09 12.94 5.28
N ASP A 76 11.34 14.01 5.60
CA ASP A 76 9.88 14.12 5.48
C ASP A 76 9.39 15.07 4.36
N ASP A 77 10.27 15.54 3.48
CA ASP A 77 10.01 16.63 2.53
C ASP A 77 8.88 16.40 1.48
N ASN A 78 8.28 15.20 1.40
CA ASN A 78 7.14 14.90 0.53
C ASN A 78 5.98 14.17 1.23
N SER A 79 5.94 14.19 2.57
CA SER A 79 4.83 13.60 3.32
C SER A 79 3.57 14.48 3.21
N LEU A 80 2.43 13.90 2.79
CA LEU A 80 1.14 14.59 2.74
C LEU A 80 0.13 13.96 3.69
N TYR A 81 -0.66 14.80 4.38
CA TYR A 81 -1.90 14.33 5.00
C TYR A 81 -2.92 14.04 3.91
N VAL A 82 -3.57 12.88 3.98
CA VAL A 82 -4.58 12.49 3.00
C VAL A 82 -5.81 11.89 3.70
N LEU A 83 -6.99 12.29 3.23
CA LEU A 83 -8.25 11.63 3.52
C LEU A 83 -8.49 10.52 2.49
N VAL A 84 -8.75 9.30 2.94
CA VAL A 84 -9.21 8.21 2.05
C VAL A 84 -10.68 8.43 1.72
N ALA A 85 -10.95 8.90 0.50
CA ALA A 85 -12.30 9.10 -0.02
C ALA A 85 -12.97 7.77 -0.42
N GLY A 86 -12.17 6.77 -0.81
CA GLY A 86 -12.64 5.42 -1.14
C GLY A 86 -11.50 4.46 -1.47
N VAL A 87 -11.79 3.17 -1.32
CA VAL A 87 -10.94 2.07 -1.80
C VAL A 87 -11.54 1.58 -3.11
N ASN A 88 -10.71 1.40 -4.13
CA ASN A 88 -11.18 0.91 -5.43
C ASN A 88 -11.70 -0.53 -5.31
N THR A 89 -12.90 -0.79 -5.83
CA THR A 89 -13.55 -2.11 -5.74
C THR A 89 -12.96 -3.16 -6.68
N ASP A 90 -12.37 -2.71 -7.79
CA ASP A 90 -11.81 -3.59 -8.84
C ASP A 90 -10.31 -3.87 -8.58
N ASP A 91 -9.57 -2.91 -8.01
CA ASP A 91 -8.18 -3.08 -7.58
C ASP A 91 -8.00 -2.53 -6.15
N PRO A 92 -8.08 -3.38 -5.10
CA PRO A 92 -7.95 -2.96 -3.70
C PRO A 92 -6.58 -2.37 -3.32
N ARG A 93 -5.61 -2.39 -4.25
CA ARG A 93 -4.30 -1.76 -4.08
C ARG A 93 -4.33 -0.27 -4.42
N LEU A 94 -5.46 0.23 -4.91
CA LEU A 94 -5.67 1.63 -5.28
C LEU A 94 -6.70 2.29 -4.37
N VAL A 95 -6.41 3.52 -3.95
CA VAL A 95 -7.31 4.37 -3.16
C VAL A 95 -7.47 5.73 -3.79
N THR A 96 -8.69 6.26 -3.70
CA THR A 96 -8.95 7.67 -3.97
C THR A 96 -8.70 8.47 -2.71
N VAL A 97 -7.84 9.47 -2.80
CA VAL A 97 -7.48 10.34 -1.69
C VAL A 97 -7.80 11.80 -2.00
N ILE A 98 -8.09 12.56 -0.95
CA ILE A 98 -8.20 14.01 -0.96
C ILE A 98 -7.06 14.55 -0.09
N PRO A 99 -6.19 15.42 -0.61
CA PRO A 99 -5.11 15.98 0.19
C PRO A 99 -5.67 16.89 1.29
N LEU A 100 -4.98 16.89 2.43
CA LEU A 100 -5.27 17.71 3.58
C LEU A 100 -4.01 18.49 3.98
N SER A 101 -4.20 19.58 4.70
CA SER A 101 -3.13 20.30 5.40
C SER A 101 -3.62 20.71 6.79
N ASN A 102 -2.73 20.74 7.77
CA ASN A 102 -3.00 21.35 9.08
C ASN A 102 -2.56 22.83 9.11
N ASP A 103 -2.00 23.36 8.01
CA ASP A 103 -1.65 24.76 7.89
C ASP A 103 -2.81 25.55 7.26
N LEU A 104 -3.54 26.31 8.10
CA LEU A 104 -4.64 27.17 7.63
C LEU A 104 -4.18 28.25 6.66
N ARG A 105 -2.88 28.57 6.59
CA ARG A 105 -2.34 29.50 5.60
C ARG A 105 -2.40 28.94 4.18
N ALA A 106 -2.53 27.63 4.02
CA ALA A 106 -2.65 26.94 2.74
C ALA A 106 -4.09 26.95 2.17
N GLU A 107 -5.05 27.52 2.92
CA GLU A 107 -6.44 27.65 2.49
C GLU A 107 -6.57 28.39 1.15
N THR A 108 -7.38 27.83 0.27
CA THR A 108 -7.74 28.39 -1.05
C THR A 108 -9.25 28.40 -1.25
N ASP A 109 -9.74 29.19 -2.19
CA ASP A 109 -11.16 29.29 -2.54
C ASP A 109 -11.81 27.96 -2.94
N ASP A 110 -11.02 27.02 -3.46
CA ASP A 110 -11.43 25.67 -3.83
C ASP A 110 -11.24 24.62 -2.71
N SER A 111 -10.82 25.05 -1.52
CA SER A 111 -10.66 24.21 -0.34
C SER A 111 -11.88 24.26 0.60
N LEU A 112 -11.97 23.27 1.49
CA LEU A 112 -12.84 23.30 2.66
C LEU A 112 -12.00 23.36 3.93
N VAL A 113 -12.42 24.18 4.88
CA VAL A 113 -11.77 24.30 6.18
C VAL A 113 -12.64 23.63 7.22
N ILE A 114 -12.07 22.65 7.92
CA ILE A 114 -12.67 21.96 9.04
C ILE A 114 -12.10 22.58 10.32
N GLU A 115 -12.81 23.56 10.86
CA GLU A 115 -12.40 24.30 12.06
C GLU A 115 -12.63 23.47 13.34
N GLN A 116 -13.71 22.68 13.36
CA GLN A 116 -14.07 21.76 14.44
C GLN A 116 -14.52 20.43 13.83
N GLY A 117 -14.17 19.31 14.48
CA GLY A 117 -14.47 17.96 13.97
C GLY A 117 -13.31 17.26 13.31
N SER A 118 -12.17 17.94 13.21
CA SER A 118 -10.93 17.33 12.72
C SER A 118 -10.51 16.17 13.63
N PRO A 119 -10.16 15.02 13.04
CA PRO A 119 -9.71 13.85 13.78
C PRO A 119 -8.39 14.08 14.51
N LEU A 120 -7.61 15.09 14.11
CA LEU A 120 -6.35 15.46 14.76
C LEU A 120 -6.52 16.42 15.93
N GLY A 121 -7.74 16.94 16.17
CA GLY A 121 -8.01 17.91 17.23
C GLY A 121 -7.58 19.34 16.89
N GLU A 122 -7.06 19.57 15.69
CA GLU A 122 -6.64 20.87 15.16
C GLU A 122 -7.33 21.14 13.82
N PRO A 123 -7.57 22.42 13.46
CA PRO A 123 -8.18 22.77 12.18
C PRO A 123 -7.41 22.18 10.99
N MET A 124 -8.15 21.75 9.96
CA MET A 124 -7.55 21.22 8.73
C MET A 124 -8.17 21.85 7.49
N VAL A 125 -7.34 22.04 6.47
CA VAL A 125 -7.74 22.39 5.11
C VAL A 125 -7.82 21.10 4.30
N ALA A 126 -8.89 20.91 3.54
CA ALA A 126 -9.06 19.81 2.60
C ALA A 126 -9.27 20.38 1.20
N TRP A 127 -8.66 19.79 0.16
CA TRP A 127 -8.87 20.23 -1.24
C TRP A 127 -9.66 19.19 -2.04
N PRO A 128 -11.00 19.19 -1.95
CA PRO A 128 -11.85 18.19 -2.59
C PRO A 128 -11.91 18.31 -4.12
N THR A 129 -11.40 19.40 -4.69
CA THR A 129 -11.32 19.65 -6.14
C THR A 129 -10.13 18.95 -6.82
N ILE A 130 -9.14 18.48 -6.05
CA ILE A 130 -7.95 17.78 -6.56
C ILE A 130 -7.81 16.35 -5.99
N PRO A 131 -8.86 15.51 -6.05
CA PRO A 131 -8.74 14.13 -5.63
C PRO A 131 -7.78 13.37 -6.54
N ALA A 132 -7.03 12.43 -5.98
CA ALA A 132 -6.08 11.60 -6.73
C ALA A 132 -6.28 10.12 -6.43
N ILE A 133 -6.04 9.27 -7.42
CA ILE A 133 -5.94 7.82 -7.21
C ILE A 133 -4.48 7.49 -6.98
N ILE A 134 -4.16 6.86 -5.86
CA ILE A 134 -2.79 6.51 -5.48
C ILE A 134 -2.70 5.05 -5.02
N PRO A 135 -1.51 4.42 -5.08
CA PRO A 135 -1.30 3.10 -4.48
C PRO A 135 -1.43 3.12 -2.95
N VAL A 136 -2.08 2.12 -2.36
CA VAL A 136 -2.21 1.97 -0.90
C VAL A 136 -0.86 1.86 -0.20
N ARG A 137 0.19 1.37 -0.90
CA ARG A 137 1.54 1.24 -0.35
C ARG A 137 2.18 2.56 0.10
N LEU A 138 1.69 3.69 -0.41
CA LEU A 138 2.17 5.03 -0.04
C LEU A 138 1.69 5.46 1.35
N LEU A 139 0.56 4.92 1.82
CA LEU A 139 0.04 5.20 3.15
C LEU A 139 0.92 4.50 4.19
N TYR A 140 1.49 5.24 5.14
CA TYR A 140 2.46 4.68 6.09
C TYR A 140 2.09 4.84 7.54
N LYS A 141 1.43 5.94 7.90
CA LYS A 141 1.01 6.20 9.28
C LYS A 141 -0.50 6.46 9.29
N PRO A 142 -1.30 5.52 9.81
CA PRO A 142 -2.71 5.79 10.02
C PRO A 142 -2.87 6.74 11.19
N LEU A 143 -3.65 7.81 11.00
CA LEU A 143 -3.97 8.78 12.03
C LEU A 143 -5.35 8.41 12.57
N LYS A 144 -6.34 9.27 12.44
CA LYS A 144 -7.71 9.03 12.92
C LYS A 144 -8.69 9.07 11.75
N GLN A 145 -9.97 9.16 12.01
CA GLN A 145 -11.00 9.15 10.97
C GLN A 145 -12.02 10.25 11.22
N PHE A 146 -12.49 10.87 10.15
CA PHE A 146 -13.60 11.83 10.22
C PHE A 146 -14.92 11.11 10.47
N ALA A 147 -15.90 11.85 11.00
CA ALA A 147 -17.28 11.39 11.02
C ALA A 147 -17.78 11.14 9.58
N PRO A 148 -18.59 10.09 9.32
CA PRO A 148 -19.05 9.77 7.97
C PRO A 148 -19.72 10.94 7.23
N ALA A 149 -20.54 11.74 7.92
CA ALA A 149 -21.19 12.92 7.35
C ALA A 149 -20.17 13.99 6.90
N THR A 150 -19.13 14.20 7.69
CA THR A 150 -18.04 15.13 7.34
C THR A 150 -17.19 14.62 6.19
N VAL A 151 -16.99 13.30 6.06
CA VAL A 151 -16.39 12.70 4.86
C VAL A 151 -17.27 12.94 3.64
N ASP A 152 -18.60 12.77 3.76
CA ASP A 152 -19.54 13.04 2.68
C ASP A 152 -19.52 14.52 2.25
N ALA A 153 -19.42 15.44 3.22
CA ALA A 153 -19.27 16.87 2.97
C ALA A 153 -17.99 17.21 2.22
N ILE A 154 -16.85 16.64 2.65
CA ILE A 154 -15.57 16.83 1.99
C ILE A 154 -15.62 16.28 0.56
N VAL A 155 -16.03 15.02 0.39
CA VAL A 155 -16.08 14.38 -0.93
C VAL A 155 -17.06 15.08 -1.89
N ALA A 156 -18.18 15.58 -1.38
CA ALA A 156 -19.16 16.31 -2.20
C ALA A 156 -18.80 17.79 -2.40
N ASN A 157 -17.73 18.29 -1.77
CA ASN A 157 -17.38 19.70 -1.67
C ASN A 157 -18.57 20.58 -1.22
N ASP A 158 -19.24 20.16 -0.14
CA ASP A 158 -20.50 20.74 0.32
C ASP A 158 -20.55 20.81 1.86
N PRO A 159 -20.18 21.96 2.46
CA PRO A 159 -20.17 22.15 3.91
C PRO A 159 -21.51 21.86 4.60
N ALA A 160 -22.63 22.02 3.89
CA ALA A 160 -23.96 21.82 4.46
C ALA A 160 -24.28 20.35 4.78
N LYS A 161 -23.45 19.41 4.30
CA LYS A 161 -23.58 17.97 4.59
C LYS A 161 -22.75 17.49 5.77
N ALA A 162 -21.96 18.38 6.39
CA ALA A 162 -21.08 18.00 7.49
C ALA A 162 -21.88 17.51 8.70
N ASP A 163 -21.21 16.78 9.60
CA ASP A 163 -21.82 16.44 10.88
C ASP A 163 -22.23 17.74 11.60
N PRO A 164 -23.44 17.84 12.18
CA PRO A 164 -23.88 19.04 12.89
C PRO A 164 -22.99 19.44 14.08
N ALA A 165 -22.18 18.53 14.61
CA ALA A 165 -21.20 18.80 15.66
C ALA A 165 -19.87 19.38 15.13
N ASP A 166 -19.65 19.31 13.83
CA ASP A 166 -18.46 19.78 13.14
C ASP A 166 -18.70 21.18 12.56
N VAL A 167 -17.63 21.96 12.42
CA VAL A 167 -17.67 23.30 11.82
C VAL A 167 -16.85 23.25 10.55
N VAL A 168 -17.54 23.22 9.40
CA VAL A 168 -16.94 23.19 8.08
C VAL A 168 -17.37 24.42 7.29
N ARG A 169 -16.42 25.09 6.63
CA ARG A 169 -16.69 26.24 5.76
C ARG A 169 -15.90 26.16 4.46
N GLN A 170 -16.31 26.96 3.48
CA GLN A 170 -15.51 27.17 2.29
C GLN A 170 -14.23 27.93 2.67
N GLY A 171 -13.14 27.57 2.01
CA GLY A 171 -11.88 28.30 2.11
C GLY A 171 -11.93 29.63 1.36
N GLU A 172 -10.99 30.51 1.69
CA GLU A 172 -10.77 31.84 1.13
C GLU A 172 -9.30 31.96 0.72
N THR A 173 -9.06 32.33 -0.55
CA THR A 173 -7.69 32.60 -1.02
C THR A 173 -7.20 33.93 -0.46
N ASN A 174 -6.08 33.90 0.27
CA ASN A 174 -5.40 35.11 0.72
C ASN A 174 -4.18 35.43 -0.17
N GLU A 175 -4.33 36.43 -1.04
CA GLU A 175 -3.27 36.88 -1.97
C GLU A 175 -2.02 37.45 -1.26
N GLU A 176 -2.09 37.77 0.03
CA GLU A 176 -0.96 38.33 0.79
C GLU A 176 -0.05 37.26 1.44
N ASN A 177 -0.42 35.98 1.35
CA ASN A 177 0.22 34.89 2.08
C ASN A 177 1.27 34.12 1.25
N ASP A 178 2.12 34.85 0.53
CA ASP A 178 3.20 34.36 -0.34
C ASP A 178 4.42 33.86 0.49
N SER A 179 4.18 32.90 1.38
CA SER A 179 5.26 32.28 2.17
C SER A 179 5.76 31.01 1.46
N PRO A 180 7.08 30.88 1.20
CA PRO A 180 7.65 29.65 0.63
C PRO A 180 7.59 28.46 1.61
N PHE A 181 7.16 28.67 2.86
CA PHE A 181 7.02 27.64 3.89
C PHE A 181 5.58 27.15 4.05
N VAL A 182 4.64 27.69 3.28
CA VAL A 182 3.26 27.21 3.24
C VAL A 182 3.18 26.14 2.16
N GLN A 183 2.57 25.01 2.51
CA GLN A 183 2.35 23.93 1.56
C GLN A 183 1.57 24.46 0.36
N ASN A 184 2.26 24.60 -0.77
CA ASN A 184 1.65 25.16 -1.96
C ASN A 184 0.73 24.10 -2.56
N ARG A 185 -0.50 24.51 -2.88
CA ARG A 185 -1.49 23.69 -3.58
C ARG A 185 -0.90 23.08 -4.84
N GLU A 186 -0.08 23.83 -5.58
CA GLU A 186 0.57 23.34 -6.81
C GLU A 186 1.63 22.25 -6.54
N ASP A 187 2.40 22.38 -5.45
CA ASP A 187 3.36 21.35 -5.05
C ASP A 187 2.65 20.06 -4.62
N THR A 188 1.53 20.22 -3.90
CA THR A 188 0.65 19.10 -3.54
C THR A 188 0.13 18.39 -4.79
N ILE A 189 -0.32 19.14 -5.81
CA ILE A 189 -0.75 18.56 -7.09
C ILE A 189 0.41 17.81 -7.77
N ALA A 190 1.61 18.38 -7.81
CA ALA A 190 2.77 17.74 -8.41
C ALA A 190 3.12 16.40 -7.72
N ILE A 191 3.08 16.35 -6.39
CA ILE A 191 3.29 15.12 -5.60
C ILE A 191 2.20 14.10 -5.92
N LEU A 192 0.93 14.50 -5.92
CA LEU A 192 -0.20 13.59 -6.22
C LEU A 192 -0.14 13.03 -7.64
N LEU A 193 0.30 13.83 -8.62
CA LEU A 193 0.50 13.37 -10.00
C LEU A 193 1.62 12.32 -10.07
N LYS A 194 2.74 12.54 -9.37
CA LYS A 194 3.83 11.56 -9.28
C LYS A 194 3.34 10.24 -8.67
N TRP A 195 2.58 10.30 -7.58
CA TRP A 195 1.99 9.13 -6.94
C TRP A 195 0.97 8.43 -7.82
N HIS A 196 0.18 9.18 -8.59
CA HIS A 196 -0.78 8.59 -9.53
C HIS A 196 -0.07 7.77 -10.62
N VAL A 197 1.05 8.27 -11.15
CA VAL A 197 1.86 7.54 -12.16
C VAL A 197 2.36 6.18 -11.63
N MET A 198 2.62 6.06 -10.32
CA MET A 198 3.03 4.79 -9.70
C MET A 198 1.96 3.70 -9.82
N CYS A 199 0.68 4.05 -9.98
CA CYS A 199 -0.39 3.06 -10.20
C CYS A 199 -0.12 2.20 -11.45
N ALA A 200 0.44 2.81 -12.51
CA ALA A 200 0.75 2.10 -13.75
C ALA A 200 1.97 1.18 -13.65
N GLN A 201 2.75 1.32 -12.58
CA GLN A 201 3.97 0.55 -12.34
C GLN A 201 3.73 -0.65 -11.42
N LEU A 202 2.54 -0.75 -10.81
CA LEU A 202 2.17 -1.91 -10.01
C LEU A 202 2.13 -3.18 -10.88
N PRO A 203 2.48 -4.36 -10.32
CA PRO A 203 2.27 -5.63 -11.00
C PRO A 203 0.82 -5.75 -11.47
N LYS A 204 0.61 -6.26 -12.68
CA LYS A 204 -0.75 -6.41 -13.22
C LYS A 204 -1.48 -7.51 -12.44
N LEU A 205 -2.66 -7.17 -11.90
CA LEU A 205 -3.59 -8.19 -11.42
C LEU A 205 -4.26 -8.88 -12.60
N HIS A 206 -4.67 -10.12 -12.38
CA HIS A 206 -5.31 -10.94 -13.38
C HIS A 206 -4.47 -11.02 -14.65
N ASP A 207 -3.13 -11.04 -14.52
CA ASP A 207 -2.26 -11.37 -15.63
C ASP A 207 -2.50 -12.84 -15.96
N GLY A 208 -3.60 -13.07 -16.66
CA GLY A 208 -3.96 -14.28 -17.35
C GLY A 208 -3.02 -14.45 -18.53
N ARG A 209 -1.70 -14.33 -18.29
CA ARG A 209 -0.73 -15.19 -18.92
C ARG A 209 -1.31 -16.57 -18.74
N LYS A 210 -2.06 -16.99 -19.77
CA LYS A 210 -2.27 -18.37 -20.12
C LYS A 210 -0.91 -18.96 -19.88
N VAL A 211 -0.75 -19.72 -18.79
CA VAL A 211 0.42 -20.56 -18.62
C VAL A 211 0.46 -21.27 -19.94
N THR A 212 1.38 -20.89 -20.83
CA THR A 212 1.52 -21.55 -22.11
C THR A 212 1.78 -22.96 -21.67
N GLN A 213 0.81 -23.84 -21.91
CA GLN A 213 0.93 -25.23 -21.51
C GLN A 213 1.99 -25.79 -22.45
N HIS A 214 3.25 -25.64 -22.03
CA HIS A 214 4.38 -26.19 -22.72
C HIS A 214 4.26 -27.69 -22.61
N SER A 215 4.51 -28.37 -23.72
CA SER A 215 4.50 -29.82 -23.72
C SER A 215 5.61 -30.33 -22.79
N LYS A 216 5.44 -31.53 -22.24
CA LYS A 216 6.48 -32.18 -21.43
C LYS A 216 7.80 -32.28 -22.21
N GLU A 217 7.71 -32.48 -23.52
CA GLU A 217 8.83 -32.57 -24.45
C GLU A 217 9.57 -31.23 -24.59
N GLU A 218 8.86 -30.10 -24.63
CA GLU A 218 9.46 -28.75 -24.64
C GLU A 218 10.21 -28.44 -23.33
N LEU A 219 9.62 -28.82 -22.19
CA LEU A 219 10.22 -28.63 -20.87
C LEU A 219 11.50 -29.47 -20.69
N GLU A 220 11.48 -30.72 -21.15
CA GLU A 220 12.64 -31.63 -21.14
C GLU A 220 13.72 -31.14 -22.10
N ALA A 221 13.35 -30.76 -23.34
CA ALA A 221 14.31 -30.24 -24.32
C ALA A 221 15.03 -28.98 -23.84
N TYR A 222 14.33 -28.06 -23.17
CA TYR A 222 14.97 -26.89 -22.58
C TYR A 222 15.86 -27.25 -21.38
N ALA A 223 15.41 -28.16 -20.51
CA ALA A 223 16.21 -28.61 -19.38
C ALA A 223 17.51 -29.31 -19.81
N ASP A 224 17.48 -30.02 -20.94
CA ASP A 224 18.63 -30.66 -21.57
C ASP A 224 19.51 -29.63 -22.28
N ALA A 225 18.93 -28.59 -22.90
CA ALA A 225 19.70 -27.48 -23.47
C ALA A 225 20.50 -26.71 -22.40
N LEU A 226 19.93 -26.50 -21.21
CA LEU A 226 20.67 -25.91 -20.07
C LEU A 226 21.89 -26.76 -19.66
N GLU A 227 21.83 -28.08 -19.82
CA GLU A 227 22.96 -28.99 -19.55
C GLU A 227 23.96 -29.04 -20.71
N THR A 228 23.48 -29.11 -21.93
CA THR A 228 24.30 -29.43 -23.11
C THR A 228 24.89 -28.19 -23.77
N VAL A 229 24.18 -27.06 -23.76
CA VAL A 229 24.61 -25.79 -24.37
C VAL A 229 25.34 -24.93 -23.35
N LEU A 230 24.76 -24.77 -22.15
CA LEU A 230 25.32 -23.90 -21.10
C LEU A 230 26.21 -24.64 -20.09
N HIS A 231 26.27 -25.97 -20.16
CA HIS A 231 27.05 -26.81 -19.24
C HIS A 231 26.74 -26.54 -17.76
N LEU A 232 25.50 -26.19 -17.45
CA LEU A 232 25.07 -25.90 -16.08
C LEU A 232 24.99 -27.18 -15.26
N VAL A 233 25.54 -27.13 -14.05
CA VAL A 233 25.40 -28.24 -13.09
C VAL A 233 23.94 -28.38 -12.62
N PRO A 234 23.52 -29.56 -12.13
CA PRO A 234 22.12 -29.82 -11.76
C PRO A 234 21.51 -28.76 -10.84
N GLY A 235 22.24 -28.26 -9.85
CA GLY A 235 21.76 -27.20 -8.95
C GLY A 235 21.53 -25.85 -9.65
N GLN A 236 22.35 -25.51 -10.63
CA GLN A 236 22.20 -24.28 -11.42
C GLN A 236 21.06 -24.40 -12.43
N ARG A 237 20.93 -25.55 -13.09
CA ARG A 237 19.80 -25.86 -13.97
C ARG A 237 18.48 -25.71 -13.23
N LEU A 238 18.39 -26.31 -12.04
CA LEU A 238 17.19 -26.28 -11.22
C LEU A 238 16.88 -24.86 -10.72
N ALA A 239 17.89 -24.03 -10.49
CA ALA A 239 17.70 -22.61 -10.18
C ALA A 239 17.13 -21.83 -11.38
N VAL A 240 17.63 -22.07 -12.60
CA VAL A 240 17.12 -21.44 -13.83
C VAL A 240 15.68 -21.87 -14.11
N ILE A 241 15.39 -23.17 -13.98
CA ILE A 241 14.03 -23.74 -14.09
C ILE A 241 13.06 -23.09 -13.09
N ARG A 242 13.56 -22.70 -11.91
CA ARG A 242 12.78 -22.01 -10.86
C ARG A 242 12.73 -20.49 -11.02
N GLY A 243 13.20 -19.94 -12.14
CA GLY A 243 13.08 -18.51 -12.46
C GLY A 243 14.34 -17.67 -12.24
N LYS A 244 15.51 -18.27 -11.97
CA LYS A 244 16.77 -17.53 -12.01
C LYS A 244 17.09 -17.12 -13.46
N GLU A 245 17.31 -15.83 -13.67
CA GLU A 245 17.67 -15.31 -15.01
C GLU A 245 19.05 -15.79 -15.45
N LEU A 246 19.15 -16.09 -16.75
CA LEU A 246 20.41 -16.35 -17.43
C LEU A 246 21.16 -15.03 -17.60
N THR A 247 22.50 -15.06 -17.60
CA THR A 247 23.28 -13.88 -17.99
C THR A 247 23.01 -13.54 -19.46
N PRO A 248 23.25 -12.30 -19.92
CA PRO A 248 23.05 -11.93 -21.32
C PRO A 248 23.78 -12.85 -22.30
N GLU A 249 24.99 -13.29 -21.95
CA GLU A 249 25.80 -14.22 -22.73
C GLU A 249 25.17 -15.62 -22.80
N GLN A 250 24.65 -16.12 -21.67
CA GLN A 250 23.95 -17.41 -21.61
C GLN A 250 22.63 -17.36 -22.37
N GLN A 251 21.90 -16.25 -22.28
CA GLN A 251 20.66 -16.04 -23.02
C GLN A 251 20.91 -16.04 -24.53
N GLN A 252 22.01 -15.43 -24.97
CA GLN A 252 22.40 -15.44 -26.38
C GLN A 252 22.73 -16.86 -26.87
N GLN A 253 23.49 -17.64 -26.10
CA GLN A 253 23.81 -19.04 -26.44
C GLN A 253 22.55 -19.92 -26.52
N MET A 254 21.61 -19.75 -25.60
CA MET A 254 20.32 -20.47 -25.65
C MET A 254 19.48 -20.05 -26.87
N THR A 255 19.50 -18.77 -27.22
CA THR A 255 18.83 -18.24 -28.42
C THR A 255 19.40 -18.86 -29.69
N GLU A 256 20.73 -18.93 -29.81
CA GLU A 256 21.42 -19.58 -30.93
C GLU A 256 21.13 -21.08 -31.03
N ALA A 257 20.90 -21.74 -29.89
CA ALA A 257 20.50 -23.14 -29.80
C ALA A 257 19.00 -23.40 -30.08
N GLY A 258 18.22 -22.36 -30.41
CA GLY A 258 16.79 -22.48 -30.73
C GLY A 258 15.85 -22.35 -29.53
N PHE A 259 16.36 -21.92 -28.38
CA PHE A 259 15.60 -21.70 -27.15
C PHE A 259 15.64 -20.20 -26.74
N PRO A 260 14.99 -19.31 -27.51
CA PRO A 260 15.03 -17.87 -27.27
C PRO A 260 14.31 -17.45 -25.99
N GLU A 261 13.36 -18.25 -25.50
CA GLU A 261 12.60 -17.99 -24.28
C GLU A 261 12.54 -19.24 -23.40
N SER A 262 12.47 -19.06 -22.09
CA SER A 262 12.26 -20.15 -21.14
C SER A 262 10.81 -20.66 -21.23
N PRO A 263 10.58 -21.97 -21.46
CA PRO A 263 9.24 -22.55 -21.37
C PRO A 263 8.76 -22.69 -19.93
N TYR A 264 9.64 -22.51 -18.95
CA TYR A 264 9.24 -22.35 -17.56
C TYR A 264 8.70 -20.94 -17.39
N SER A 265 7.37 -20.83 -17.29
CA SER A 265 6.72 -19.58 -16.88
C SER A 265 7.34 -19.15 -15.56
N LYS A 266 7.84 -17.91 -15.49
CA LYS A 266 8.14 -17.29 -14.19
C LYS A 266 6.87 -17.48 -13.35
N PRO A 267 6.95 -18.13 -12.16
CA PRO A 267 5.80 -18.15 -11.28
C PRO A 267 5.42 -16.68 -11.09
N VAL A 268 4.19 -16.31 -11.42
CA VAL A 268 3.60 -15.01 -11.11
C VAL A 268 2.88 -15.20 -9.79
N ALA A 269 3.00 -14.24 -8.89
CA ALA A 269 2.36 -14.37 -7.60
C ALA A 269 0.85 -14.25 -7.83
N ASP A 270 0.05 -15.07 -7.16
CA ASP A 270 -1.40 -15.01 -7.30
C ASP A 270 -1.89 -13.63 -6.81
N ASP A 271 -2.98 -13.16 -7.41
CA ASP A 271 -3.52 -11.82 -7.16
C ASP A 271 -3.70 -11.53 -5.66
N ASP A 272 -4.15 -12.51 -4.87
CA ASP A 272 -4.32 -12.35 -3.42
C ASP A 272 -3.02 -11.98 -2.69
N TYR A 273 -1.87 -12.53 -3.10
CA TYR A 273 -0.57 -12.18 -2.52
C TYR A 273 -0.10 -10.82 -3.00
N LEU A 274 -0.29 -10.53 -4.30
CA LEU A 274 0.02 -9.23 -4.87
C LEU A 274 -0.82 -8.13 -4.24
N ILE A 275 -2.08 -8.38 -3.90
CA ILE A 275 -2.96 -7.42 -3.22
C ILE A 275 -2.55 -7.24 -1.76
N GLU A 276 -2.38 -8.35 -1.03
CA GLU A 276 -2.09 -8.28 0.41
C GLU A 276 -0.73 -7.63 0.66
N VAL A 277 0.29 -7.88 -0.17
CA VAL A 277 1.63 -7.32 0.04
C VAL A 277 1.70 -5.81 -0.19
N GLU A 278 0.72 -5.20 -0.87
CA GLU A 278 0.64 -3.75 -1.01
C GLU A 278 0.19 -3.04 0.26
N GLN A 279 -0.48 -3.76 1.17
CA GLN A 279 -1.06 -3.13 2.35
C GLN A 279 0.03 -2.43 3.19
N PRO A 280 -0.30 -1.26 3.80
CA PRO A 280 0.63 -0.51 4.65
C PRO A 280 1.32 -1.34 5.73
N LEU A 281 0.63 -2.36 6.25
CA LEU A 281 1.14 -3.30 7.25
C LEU A 281 2.51 -3.91 6.89
N TRP A 282 2.80 -4.11 5.61
CA TRP A 282 4.02 -4.78 5.15
C TRP A 282 5.16 -3.83 4.78
N ARG A 283 4.97 -2.52 4.96
CA ARG A 283 5.96 -1.50 4.55
C ARG A 283 7.33 -1.76 5.16
N VAL A 284 7.42 -1.96 6.47
CA VAL A 284 8.69 -2.22 7.17
C VAL A 284 9.42 -3.45 6.60
N ALA A 285 8.69 -4.52 6.30
CA ALA A 285 9.28 -5.71 5.70
C ALA A 285 9.75 -5.47 4.27
N ALA A 286 9.02 -4.67 3.49
CA ALA A 286 9.38 -4.29 2.13
C ALA A 286 10.63 -3.40 2.12
N ASP A 287 10.71 -2.42 3.02
CA ASP A 287 11.87 -1.54 3.20
C ASP A 287 13.11 -2.36 3.56
N ALA A 288 13.00 -3.29 4.51
CA ALA A 288 14.09 -4.21 4.87
C ALA A 288 14.55 -5.08 3.69
N TYR A 289 13.62 -5.50 2.83
CA TYR A 289 13.95 -6.26 1.61
C TYR A 289 14.63 -5.36 0.56
N ALA A 290 14.22 -4.10 0.43
CA ALA A 290 14.84 -3.12 -0.46
C ALA A 290 16.29 -2.84 -0.06
N SER A 291 16.55 -2.68 1.24
CA SER A 291 17.89 -2.50 1.81
C SER A 291 18.83 -3.68 1.56
N SER A 292 18.30 -4.86 1.24
CA SER A 292 19.12 -6.03 0.91
C SER A 292 19.84 -5.94 -0.45
N GLY A 293 19.61 -4.87 -1.23
CA GLY A 293 20.31 -4.59 -2.49
C GLY A 293 20.00 -5.55 -3.63
N LEU A 294 18.95 -6.36 -3.49
CA LEU A 294 18.55 -7.30 -4.52
C LEU A 294 17.60 -6.62 -5.53
N PRO A 295 17.73 -6.87 -6.84
CA PRO A 295 16.93 -6.20 -7.86
C PRO A 295 15.46 -6.62 -7.86
N GLY A 296 14.58 -5.73 -8.34
CA GLY A 296 13.13 -5.93 -8.49
C GLY A 296 12.29 -5.21 -7.43
N ASP A 297 10.96 -5.25 -7.55
CA ASP A 297 10.05 -4.68 -6.56
C ASP A 297 10.12 -5.51 -5.25
N PRO A 298 10.52 -4.91 -4.10
CA PRO A 298 10.57 -5.58 -2.80
C PRO A 298 9.27 -6.27 -2.40
N ARG A 299 8.12 -5.65 -2.69
CA ARG A 299 6.79 -6.17 -2.34
C ARG A 299 6.43 -7.37 -3.20
N GLU A 300 6.70 -7.33 -4.50
CA GLU A 300 6.49 -8.47 -5.38
C GLU A 300 7.28 -9.70 -4.89
N ARG A 301 8.51 -9.49 -4.42
CA ARG A 301 9.37 -10.57 -3.90
C ARG A 301 8.90 -11.13 -2.56
N LEU A 302 8.36 -10.29 -1.69
CA LEU A 302 7.67 -10.74 -0.49
C LEU A 302 6.46 -11.62 -0.83
N ALA A 303 5.65 -11.21 -1.81
CA ALA A 303 4.52 -12.01 -2.31
C ALA A 303 4.98 -13.38 -2.84
N TYR A 304 6.00 -13.41 -3.70
CA TYR A 304 6.57 -14.67 -4.21
C TYR A 304 7.04 -15.60 -3.11
N LYS A 305 7.78 -15.08 -2.12
CA LYS A 305 8.32 -15.89 -1.03
C LYS A 305 7.21 -16.43 -0.13
N ALA A 306 6.17 -15.63 0.13
CA ALA A 306 5.00 -16.06 0.90
C ALA A 306 4.19 -17.15 0.19
N GLN A 307 3.96 -17.01 -1.12
CA GLN A 307 3.25 -18.02 -1.90
C GLN A 307 4.01 -19.33 -1.96
N PHE A 308 5.34 -19.30 -2.14
CA PHE A 308 6.15 -20.51 -2.13
C PHE A 308 6.07 -21.26 -0.79
N GLU A 309 6.10 -20.52 0.33
CA GLU A 309 6.00 -21.09 1.67
C GLU A 309 4.62 -21.70 1.94
N LEU A 310 3.53 -21.08 1.44
CA LEU A 310 2.18 -21.64 1.59
C LEU A 310 1.95 -22.82 0.64
N ALA A 311 2.44 -22.79 -0.60
CA ALA A 311 2.36 -23.90 -1.54
C ALA A 311 3.08 -25.17 -1.03
N ALA A 312 4.09 -25.00 -0.16
CA ALA A 312 4.72 -26.11 0.55
C ALA A 312 3.82 -26.74 1.63
N ARG A 313 2.68 -26.11 1.98
CA ARG A 313 1.73 -26.56 3.01
C ARG A 313 0.40 -26.98 2.35
N VAL A 314 -0.01 -28.22 2.61
CA VAL A 314 -1.16 -28.86 1.95
C VAL A 314 -2.52 -28.25 2.35
N ASN A 315 -2.59 -27.44 3.42
CA ASN A 315 -3.85 -26.94 3.98
C ASN A 315 -3.77 -25.44 4.32
N GLY A 316 -4.52 -24.62 3.58
CA GLY A 316 -4.77 -23.21 3.89
C GLY A 316 -5.04 -22.41 2.61
N HIS A 317 -6.27 -21.92 2.43
CA HIS A 317 -6.65 -21.06 1.30
C HIS A 317 -7.35 -19.81 1.85
N GLY A 318 -7.30 -18.71 1.10
CA GLY A 318 -7.96 -17.45 1.45
C GLY A 318 -7.08 -16.47 2.24
N ALA A 319 -7.63 -15.26 2.44
CA ALA A 319 -6.91 -14.09 2.96
C ALA A 319 -6.15 -14.34 4.27
N THR A 320 -6.72 -15.11 5.21
CA THR A 320 -6.06 -15.42 6.49
C THR A 320 -4.79 -16.28 6.31
N ALA A 321 -4.80 -17.21 5.35
CA ALA A 321 -3.64 -18.05 5.06
C ALA A 321 -2.53 -17.23 4.38
N VAL A 322 -2.90 -16.37 3.43
CA VAL A 322 -1.99 -15.44 2.75
C VAL A 322 -1.32 -14.50 3.77
N ARG A 323 -2.12 -13.85 4.63
CA ARG A 323 -1.63 -12.97 5.70
C ARG A 323 -0.70 -13.71 6.67
N GLY A 324 -1.05 -14.93 7.05
CA GLY A 324 -0.20 -15.77 7.91
C GLY A 324 1.15 -16.11 7.27
N ALA A 325 1.17 -16.43 5.97
CA ALA A 325 2.40 -16.67 5.22
C ALA A 325 3.26 -15.40 5.13
N LEU A 326 2.65 -14.25 4.82
CA LEU A 326 3.33 -12.96 4.77
C LEU A 326 3.91 -12.56 6.14
N HIS A 327 3.20 -12.76 7.25
CA HIS A 327 3.75 -12.51 8.59
C HIS A 327 5.02 -13.32 8.87
N LYS A 328 5.02 -14.62 8.51
CA LYS A 328 6.20 -15.46 8.70
C LYS A 328 7.38 -14.91 7.90
N ILE A 329 7.16 -14.61 6.62
CA ILE A 329 8.21 -14.11 5.74
C ILE A 329 8.70 -12.73 6.17
N ALA A 330 7.80 -11.82 6.54
CA ALA A 330 8.14 -10.49 7.03
C ALA A 330 9.05 -10.58 8.26
N ASN A 331 8.69 -11.41 9.25
CA ASN A 331 9.51 -11.60 10.46
C ASN A 331 10.90 -12.15 10.14
N GLU A 332 11.01 -13.09 9.18
CA GLU A 332 12.31 -13.62 8.73
C GLU A 332 13.18 -12.53 8.09
N VAL A 333 12.59 -11.65 7.27
CA VAL A 333 13.30 -10.58 6.56
C VAL A 333 13.76 -9.50 7.55
N ILE A 334 12.86 -9.04 8.42
CA ILE A 334 13.19 -8.03 9.44
C ILE A 334 14.29 -8.55 10.36
N SER A 335 14.16 -9.79 10.86
CA SER A 335 15.19 -10.40 11.73
C SER A 335 16.53 -10.64 11.04
N ALA A 336 16.57 -10.66 9.71
CA ALA A 336 17.80 -10.80 8.93
C ALA A 336 18.46 -9.43 8.66
N ALA A 337 17.68 -8.35 8.61
CA ALA A 337 18.18 -6.98 8.47
C ALA A 337 18.80 -6.46 9.78
N ASP A 338 18.32 -6.92 10.94
CA ASP A 338 18.83 -6.55 12.27
C ASP A 338 20.16 -7.23 12.67
N LYS A 339 20.78 -8.03 11.78
CA LYS A 339 22.01 -8.80 12.04
C LYS A 339 23.21 -8.27 11.27
#